data_AF-T2ICR5-F1
#
_entry.id   AF-T2ICR5-F1
#
_cell.length_a   1.000
_cell.length_b   1.000
_cell.length_c   1.000
_cell.angle_alpha   90.00
_cell.angle_beta   90.00
_cell.angle_gamma   90.00
#
_symmetry.space_group_name_H-M   'P 1'
#
loop_
_entity.id
_entity.type
_entity.pdbx_description
1 polymer ?
#
loop_
_entity_poly.entity_id
_entity_poly.type
_entity_poly.pdbx_seq_one_letter_code
_entity_poly.pdbx_strand_id
1 'polypeptide(L)'
;MKYSSIFSDIIDCGNSEQVFDYLIQTLKESIVKWNYFINWEKVNDNFRDIEISLNLLNYLGFAEKVSPKFMPLLTKNFLTNQ
;
A
#
# COMPACT_ATOMS: atom_id res chain seq x y z
N MET A 1 -2.46 5.41 30.78
CA MET A 1 -1.54 4.41 31.35
C MET A 1 -1.49 4.60 32.86
N LYS A 2 -1.50 3.55 33.69
CA LYS A 2 -1.44 3.73 35.16
C LYS A 2 -0.04 4.20 35.54
N TYR A 3 0.05 5.33 36.24
CA TYR A 3 1.32 5.88 36.71
C TYR A 3 1.94 4.99 37.82
N SER A 4 3.27 4.88 37.81
CA SER A 4 4.08 4.16 38.79
C SER A 4 5.26 5.04 39.18
N SER A 5 5.68 5.00 40.44
CA SER A 5 6.85 5.78 40.93
C SER A 5 8.14 5.42 40.21
N ILE A 6 8.23 4.20 39.66
CA ILE A 6 9.37 3.75 38.86
C ILE A 6 9.65 4.70 37.67
N PHE A 7 8.63 5.36 37.14
CA PHE A 7 8.82 6.29 36.02
C PHE A 7 9.50 7.61 36.43
N SER A 8 9.35 8.09 37.67
CA SER A 8 10.14 9.24 38.12
C SER A 8 11.60 8.85 38.33
N ASP A 9 11.85 7.65 38.85
CA ASP A 9 13.20 7.21 39.21
C ASP A 9 14.07 6.92 37.97
N ILE A 10 13.47 6.42 36.89
CA ILE A 10 14.21 5.96 35.70
C ILE A 10 14.22 7.00 34.57
N ILE A 11 13.08 7.67 34.34
CA ILE A 11 12.87 8.57 33.18
C ILE A 11 12.42 9.98 33.59
N ASP A 12 12.52 10.33 34.87
CA ASP A 12 12.19 11.66 35.43
C ASP A 12 10.80 12.19 35.03
N CYS A 13 9.83 11.27 34.89
CA CYS A 13 8.46 11.61 34.54
C CYS A 13 7.57 11.54 35.80
N GLY A 14 6.89 12.64 36.13
CA GLY A 14 6.11 12.79 37.37
C GLY A 14 4.62 12.46 37.25
N ASN A 15 4.11 12.23 36.03
CA ASN A 15 2.70 11.89 35.80
C ASN A 15 2.51 11.02 34.56
N SER A 16 1.31 10.45 34.40
CA SER A 16 1.01 9.53 33.29
C SER A 16 1.10 10.13 31.90
N GLU A 17 0.90 11.45 31.78
CA GLU A 17 0.94 12.16 30.50
C GLU A 17 2.38 12.35 30.04
N GLN A 18 3.26 12.80 30.94
CA GLN A 18 4.71 12.89 30.70
C GLN A 18 5.32 11.54 30.31
N VAL A 19 4.91 10.44 30.96
CA VAL A 19 5.37 9.09 30.62
C VAL A 19 4.94 8.69 29.21
N PHE A 20 3.69 9.02 28.83
CA PHE A 20 3.18 8.71 27.51
C PHE A 20 3.92 9.52 26.44
N ASP A 21 4.10 10.81 26.65
CA ASP A 21 4.81 11.70 25.73
C ASP A 21 6.27 11.27 25.55
N TYR A 22 6.96 10.95 26.65
CA TYR A 22 8.33 10.43 26.61
C TYR A 22 8.42 9.14 25.79
N LEU A 23 7.51 8.18 26.01
CA LEU A 23 7.44 6.96 25.22
C LEU A 23 7.24 7.26 23.74
N ILE A 24 6.24 8.07 23.38
CA ILE A 24 5.94 8.38 21.98
C ILE A 24 7.12 9.08 21.28
N GLN A 25 7.81 9.98 21.98
CA GLN A 25 8.97 10.70 21.43
C GLN A 25 10.22 9.83 21.32
N THR A 26 10.40 8.85 22.21
CA THR A 26 11.57 7.95 22.20
C THR A 26 11.36 6.68 21.40
N LEU A 27 10.13 6.39 20.96
CA LEU A 27 9.88 5.36 19.96
C LEU A 27 10.70 5.70 18.71
N LYS A 28 11.70 4.86 18.44
CA LYS A 28 12.49 4.93 17.21
C LYS A 28 11.53 4.93 16.02
N GLU A 29 11.78 5.78 15.02
CA GLU A 29 11.06 5.68 13.75
C GLU A 29 11.03 4.20 13.34
N SER A 30 9.82 3.70 13.14
CA SER A 30 9.58 2.34 12.66
C SER A 30 10.56 2.07 11.51
N ILE A 31 11.53 1.17 11.76
CA ILE A 31 12.48 0.71 10.74
C ILE A 31 11.73 0.04 9.58
N VAL A 32 10.48 -0.34 9.84
CA VAL A 32 9.55 -0.91 8.88
C VAL A 32 8.80 0.19 8.16
N LYS A 33 9.50 0.84 7.23
CA LYS A 33 8.88 1.46 6.06
C LYS A 33 8.16 0.34 5.30
N TRP A 34 6.96 0.59 4.79
CA TRP A 34 6.19 -0.39 3.98
C TRP A 34 7.02 -1.04 2.86
N ASN A 35 8.01 -0.31 2.33
CA ASN A 35 9.02 -0.81 1.37
C ASN A 35 9.81 -2.03 1.85
N TYR A 36 9.91 -2.27 3.15
CA TYR A 36 10.60 -3.44 3.72
C TYR A 36 9.77 -4.72 3.59
N PHE A 37 8.43 -4.61 3.62
CA PHE A 37 7.52 -5.77 3.57
C PHE A 37 6.90 -5.99 2.19
N ILE A 38 6.88 -4.96 1.35
CA ILE A 38 6.24 -4.99 0.04
C ILE A 38 7.30 -5.10 -1.04
N ASN A 39 7.22 -6.16 -1.85
CA ASN A 39 7.90 -6.20 -3.13
C ASN A 39 7.13 -5.31 -4.13
N TRP A 40 7.57 -4.06 -4.27
CA TRP A 40 6.94 -3.08 -5.17
C TRP A 40 7.05 -3.44 -6.65
N GLU A 41 8.10 -4.16 -7.05
CA GLU A 41 8.24 -4.66 -8.43
C GLU A 41 7.11 -5.63 -8.75
N LYS A 42 6.83 -6.58 -7.85
CA LYS A 42 5.69 -7.49 -7.96
C LYS A 42 4.35 -6.75 -7.97
N VAL A 43 4.17 -5.72 -7.15
CA VAL A 43 2.93 -4.93 -7.13
C VAL A 43 2.73 -4.20 -8.46
N ASN A 44 3.78 -3.60 -9.00
CA ASN A 44 3.74 -2.87 -10.27
C ASN A 44 3.51 -3.81 -11.46
N ASP A 45 4.10 -5.01 -11.45
CA ASP A 45 3.87 -6.01 -12.49
C ASP A 45 2.40 -6.45 -12.55
N ASN A 46 1.76 -6.65 -11.38
CA ASN A 46 0.33 -6.98 -11.32
C ASN A 46 -0.58 -5.79 -11.68
N PHE A 47 -0.09 -4.56 -11.56
CA PHE A 47 -0.86 -3.36 -11.92
C PHE A 47 -1.05 -3.24 -13.44
N ARG A 48 -0.13 -3.83 -14.23
CA ARG A 48 -0.20 -3.80 -15.70
C ARG A 48 -1.46 -4.46 -16.25
N ASP A 49 -1.86 -5.60 -15.67
CA ASP A 49 -3.07 -6.31 -16.12
C ASP A 49 -4.34 -5.53 -15.77
N ILE A 50 -4.33 -4.83 -14.64
CA ILE A 50 -5.42 -3.93 -14.22
C ILE A 50 -5.49 -2.72 -15.16
N GLU A 51 -4.35 -2.09 -15.49
CA GLU A 51 -4.28 -0.97 -16.43
C GLU A 51 -4.83 -1.35 -17.82
N ILE A 52 -4.42 -2.50 -18.35
CA ILE A 52 -4.91 -3.04 -19.61
C ILE A 52 -6.42 -3.28 -19.55
N SER A 53 -6.90 -3.87 -18.45
CA SER A 53 -8.32 -4.18 -18.25
C SER A 53 -9.18 -2.91 -18.12
N LEU A 54 -8.68 -1.87 -17.45
CA LEU A 54 -9.37 -0.58 -17.32
C LEU A 54 -9.40 0.19 -18.65
N ASN A 55 -8.30 0.17 -19.41
CA ASN A 55 -8.27 0.74 -20.76
C ASN A 55 -9.21 0.00 -21.72
N LEU A 56 -9.29 -1.31 -21.59
CA LEU A 56 -10.25 -2.12 -22.32
C LEU A 56 -11.69 -1.76 -21.94
N LEU A 57 -11.98 -1.63 -20.65
CA LEU A 57 -13.30 -1.25 -20.15
C LEU A 57 -13.72 0.13 -20.66
N ASN A 58 -12.82 1.12 -20.62
CA ASN A 58 -13.05 2.43 -21.20
C ASN A 58 -13.36 2.30 -22.70
N TYR A 59 -12.55 1.55 -23.45
CA TYR A 59 -12.75 1.41 -24.88
C TYR A 59 -14.10 0.74 -25.23
N LEU A 60 -14.49 -0.32 -24.51
CA LEU A 60 -15.75 -1.03 -24.74
C LEU A 60 -16.97 -0.23 -24.27
N GLY A 61 -16.84 0.55 -23.20
CA GLY A 61 -17.92 1.41 -22.70
C GLY A 61 -18.26 2.58 -23.63
N PHE A 62 -17.31 3.02 -24.45
CA PHE A 62 -17.47 4.18 -25.34
C PHE A 62 -17.53 3.85 -26.85
N ALA A 63 -17.30 2.60 -27.26
CA ALA A 63 -17.29 2.21 -28.68
C ALA A 63 -18.56 1.46 -29.10
N GLU A 64 -19.41 2.09 -29.94
CA GLU A 64 -20.53 1.41 -30.61
C GLU A 64 -20.07 0.30 -31.59
N LYS A 65 -18.83 0.37 -32.07
CA LYS A 65 -18.20 -0.66 -32.92
C LYS A 65 -16.74 -0.83 -32.53
N VAL A 66 -16.37 -2.05 -32.11
CA VAL A 66 -14.98 -2.41 -31.80
C VAL A 66 -14.17 -2.42 -33.10
N SER A 67 -13.10 -1.62 -33.15
CA SER A 67 -12.23 -1.55 -34.32
C SER A 67 -11.48 -2.87 -34.56
N PRO A 68 -11.36 -3.35 -35.81
CA PRO A 68 -10.59 -4.56 -36.14
C PRO A 68 -9.11 -4.49 -35.70
N LYS A 69 -8.55 -3.28 -35.56
CA LYS A 69 -7.19 -3.06 -35.05
C LYS A 69 -7.02 -3.44 -33.58
N PHE A 70 -8.13 -3.57 -32.85
CA PHE A 70 -8.14 -3.88 -31.42
C PHE A 70 -8.24 -5.39 -31.13
N MET A 71 -8.64 -6.19 -32.12
CA MET A 71 -8.76 -7.66 -32.00
C MET A 71 -7.46 -8.33 -31.52
N PRO A 72 -6.25 -7.97 -32.01
CA PRO A 72 -5.01 -8.60 -31.56
C PRO A 72 -4.70 -8.36 -30.08
N LEU A 73 -5.14 -7.23 -29.50
CA LEU A 73 -4.95 -6.89 -28.08
C LEU A 73 -5.91 -7.68 -27.19
N LEU A 74 -7.12 -7.97 -27.67
CA LEU A 74 -8.05 -8.89 -27.01
C LEU A 74 -7.49 -10.31 -27.03
N THR A 75 -7.09 -10.79 -28.21
CA THR A 75 -6.58 -12.15 -28.39
C THR A 75 -5.37 -12.44 -27.51
N LYS A 76 -4.46 -11.47 -27.34
CA LYS A 76 -3.30 -11.63 -26.46
C LYS A 76 -3.68 -11.76 -24.98
N ASN A 77 -4.62 -10.96 -24.48
CA ASN A 77 -4.99 -10.98 -23.05
C ASN A 77 -5.96 -12.11 -22.67
N PHE A 78 -6.82 -12.55 -23.59
CA PHE A 78 -7.78 -13.64 -23.34
C PHE A 78 -7.20 -15.04 -23.58
N LEU A 79 -6.16 -15.20 -24.43
CA LEU A 79 -5.56 -16.52 -24.70
C LEU A 79 -4.32 -16.85 -23.85
N THR A 80 -3.69 -15.90 -23.16
CA THR A 80 -2.60 -16.18 -22.22
C THR A 80 -3.06 -16.53 -20.81
N ASN A 81 -4.38 -16.48 -20.55
CA ASN A 81 -5.02 -16.83 -19.28
C ASN A 81 -5.76 -18.20 -19.33
N GLN A 82 -5.43 -19.07 -20.30
CA GLN A 82 -5.82 -20.49 -20.31
C GLN A 82 -4.64 -21.40 -20.04
#